data_AF-A0A924ZB40-F1
#
_entry.id   AF-A0A924ZB40-F1
#
_cell.length_a   1.000
_cell.length_b   1.000
_cell.length_c   1.000
_cell.angle_alpha   90.00
_cell.angle_beta   90.00
_cell.angle_gamma   90.00
#
_symmetry.space_group_name_H-M   'P 1'
#
loop_
_entity.id
_entity.type
_entity.pdbx_description
1 polymer ?
#
loop_
_entity_poly.entity_id
_entity_poly.type
_entity_poly.pdbx_seq_one_letter_code
_entity_poly.pdbx_strand_id
1 'polypeptide(L)' 'MSPLAFEWIERCALRIMQIDQNIADAEAIDLARDIARFERTAAMAPEAAVDFVASELARPAPRFERRAASRI' A
#
# COMPACT_ATOMS: atom_id res chain seq x y z
N MET A 1 -6.99 19.57 -5.81
CA MET A 1 -6.99 18.10 -5.99
C MET A 1 -7.97 17.79 -7.11
N SER A 2 -7.59 16.99 -8.11
CA SER A 2 -8.50 16.67 -9.23
C SER A 2 -9.62 15.74 -8.74
N PRO A 3 -10.82 15.76 -9.36
CA PRO A 3 -11.93 14.88 -8.99
C PRO A 3 -11.55 13.39 -9.04
N LEU A 4 -10.74 13.01 -10.04
CA LEU A 4 -10.23 11.64 -10.21
C LEU A 4 -9.31 11.20 -9.07
N ALA A 5 -8.52 12.11 -8.50
CA ALA A 5 -7.66 11.79 -7.36
C ALA A 5 -8.48 11.53 -6.09
N PHE A 6 -9.62 12.20 -5.94
CA PHE A 6 -10.52 11.99 -4.81
C PHE A 6 -11.19 10.61 -4.88
N GLU A 7 -11.77 10.26 -6.04
CA GLU A 7 -12.39 8.95 -6.27
C GLU A 7 -11.38 7.79 -6.08
N TRP A 8 -10.14 7.98 -6.52
CA TRP A 8 -9.07 7.00 -6.33
C TRP A 8 -8.78 6.75 -4.84
N ILE A 9 -8.69 7.83 -4.03
CA ILE A 9 -8.47 7.73 -2.58
C ILE A 9 -9.65 7.02 -1.89
N GLU A 10 -10.89 7.34 -2.25
CA GLU A 10 -12.07 6.69 -1.66
C GLU A 10 -12.07 5.18 -1.94
N ARG A 11 -11.74 4.77 -3.17
CA ARG A 11 -11.65 3.35 -3.53
C ARG A 11 -10.55 2.62 -2.75
N CYS A 12 -9.40 3.28 -2.56
CA CYS A 12 -8.34 2.75 -1.69
C CYS A 12 -8.82 2.60 -0.24
N ALA A 13 -9.47 3.61 0.32
CA ALA A 13 -9.96 3.58 1.70
C ALA A 13 -10.99 2.45 1.91
N LEU A 14 -11.93 2.29 0.97
CA LEU A 14 -12.89 1.19 0.98
C LEU A 14 -12.21 -0.18 0.94
N ARG A 15 -11.17 -0.33 0.11
CA ARG A 15 -10.41 -1.57 0.03
C ARG A 15 -9.64 -1.87 1.31
N ILE A 16 -9.04 -0.84 1.92
CA ILE A 16 -8.34 -0.95 3.21
C ILE A 16 -9.30 -1.46 4.29
N MET A 17 -10.51 -0.89 4.40
CA MET A 17 -11.53 -1.32 5.37
C MET A 17 -12.05 -2.75 5.12
N GLN A 18 -12.02 -3.23 3.88
CA GLN A 18 -12.36 -4.62 3.57
C GLN A 18 -11.29 -5.60 4.05
N ILE A 19 -10.02 -5.20 4.02
CA ILE A 19 -8.88 -6.01 4.45
C ILE A 19 -8.74 -5.97 5.96
N ASP A 20 -8.81 -4.78 6.56
CA ASP A 20 -8.79 -4.57 8.00
C ASP A 20 -10.14 -4.00 8.46
N GLN A 21 -10.97 -4.88 9.02
CA GLN A 21 -12.31 -4.51 9.49
C GLN A 21 -12.30 -3.71 10.80
N ASN A 22 -11.14 -3.56 11.46
CA ASN A 22 -11.01 -2.85 12.72
C ASN A 22 -10.42 -1.44 12.57
N ILE A 23 -9.96 -1.08 11.37
CA ILE A 23 -9.43 0.25 11.09
C ILE A 23 -10.55 1.30 11.16
N ALA A 24 -10.23 2.47 11.71
CA ALA A 24 -11.16 3.59 11.68
C ALA A 24 -11.19 4.25 10.29
N ASP A 25 -12.36 4.75 9.87
CA ASP A 25 -12.54 5.40 8.56
C ASP A 25 -11.51 6.51 8.28
N ALA A 26 -11.22 7.34 9.29
CA ALA A 26 -10.24 8.43 9.16
C ALA A 26 -8.82 7.90 8.89
N GLU A 27 -8.45 6.80 9.55
CA GLU A 27 -7.14 6.16 9.39
C GLU A 27 -7.04 5.47 8.02
N ALA A 28 -8.11 4.84 7.54
CA ALA A 28 -8.16 4.27 6.20
C ALA A 28 -7.98 5.33 5.10
N ILE A 29 -8.59 6.51 5.28
CA ILE A 29 -8.43 7.64 4.35
C ILE A 29 -6.99 8.18 4.36
N ASP A 30 -6.37 8.29 5.53
CA ASP A 30 -5.00 8.77 5.62
C ASP A 30 -4.01 7.78 4.99
N LEU A 31 -4.20 6.48 5.22
CA LEU A 31 -3.42 5.45 4.54
C LEU A 31 -3.64 5.47 3.02
N ALA A 32 -4.87 5.64 2.55
CA ALA A 32 -5.18 5.75 1.12
C ALA A 32 -4.48 6.95 0.46
N ARG A 33 -4.35 8.08 1.16
CA ARG A 33 -3.59 9.25 0.68
C ARG A 33 -2.11 8.94 0.56
N ASP A 34 -1.55 8.18 1.49
CA ASP A 34 -0.14 7.80 1.43
C ASP A 34 0.13 6.85 0.27
N ILE A 35 -0.74 5.86 0.05
CA ILE A 35 -0.66 4.99 -1.14
C ILE A 35 -0.76 5.82 -2.43
N ALA A 36 -1.67 6.80 -2.49
CA ALA A 36 -1.79 7.68 -3.67
C ALA A 36 -0.51 8.50 -3.93
N ARG A 37 0.22 8.88 -2.88
CA ARG A 37 1.50 9.59 -3.02
C ARG A 37 2.61 8.67 -3.53
N PHE A 38 2.62 7.40 -3.10
CA PHE A 38 3.58 6.40 -3.58
C PHE A 38 3.29 5.99 -5.02
N GLU A 39 2.03 5.76 -5.37
CA GLU A 39 1.55 5.41 -6.71
C GLU A 39 1.39 6.68 -7.58
N ARG A 40 2.44 7.51 -7.61
CA ARG A 40 2.45 8.80 -8.30
C ARG A 40 2.21 8.69 -9.81
N THR A 41 2.35 7.48 -10.37
CA THR A 41 2.23 7.18 -11.80
C THR A 41 0.83 6.80 -12.26
N ALA A 42 -0.15 6.58 -11.36
CA ALA A 42 -1.47 6.05 -11.73
C ALA A 42 -1.41 4.74 -12.54
N ALA A 43 -0.33 3.96 -12.39
CA ALA A 43 -0.05 2.75 -13.16
C ALA A 43 -0.85 1.56 -12.65
N MET A 44 -1.33 1.62 -11.41
CA MET A 44 -2.13 0.58 -10.78
C MET A 44 -3.57 1.06 -10.51
N ALA A 45 -4.52 0.14 -10.60
CA ALA A 45 -5.85 0.37 -10.06
C ALA A 45 -5.77 0.58 -8.52
N PRO A 46 -6.65 1.41 -7.93
CA PRO A 46 -6.61 1.71 -6.50
C PRO A 46 -6.57 0.45 -5.63
N GLU A 47 -7.43 -0.52 -5.93
CA GLU A 47 -7.53 -1.77 -5.16
C GLU A 47 -6.26 -2.62 -5.28
N ALA A 48 -5.66 -2.66 -6.48
CA ALA A 48 -4.43 -3.39 -6.73
C ALA A 48 -3.24 -2.75 -6.00
N ALA A 49 -3.20 -1.42 -5.89
CA ALA A 49 -2.18 -0.72 -5.12
C ALA A 49 -2.29 -1.05 -3.62
N VAL A 50 -3.51 -1.08 -3.07
CA VAL A 50 -3.75 -1.49 -1.68
C VAL A 50 -3.33 -2.94 -1.45
N ASP A 51 -3.77 -3.86 -2.31
CA ASP A 51 -3.45 -5.29 -2.19
C ASP A 51 -1.92 -5.51 -2.28
N PHE A 52 -1.23 -4.77 -3.15
CA PHE A 52 0.23 -4.81 -3.26
C PHE A 52 0.90 -4.38 -1.95
N VAL A 53 0.52 -3.22 -1.40
CA VAL A 53 1.09 -2.72 -0.14
C VAL A 53 0.82 -3.69 1.01
N ALA A 54 -0.41 -4.21 1.11
CA ALA A 54 -0.76 -5.20 2.12
C ALA A 54 0.10 -6.48 1.99
N SER A 55 0.34 -6.93 0.76
CA SER A 55 1.18 -8.11 0.50
C SER A 55 2.65 -7.88 0.88
N GLU A 56 3.20 -6.70 0.61
CA GLU A 56 4.58 -6.36 0.96
C GLU A 56 4.77 -6.19 2.47
N LEU A 57 3.76 -5.68 3.19
CA LEU A 57 3.77 -5.60 4.66
C LEU A 57 3.63 -6.98 5.32
N ALA A 58 2.85 -7.88 4.72
CA ALA A 58 2.69 -9.26 5.20
C ALA A 58 3.90 -10.15 4.85
N ARG A 59 4.76 -9.70 3.93
CA ARG A 59 5.91 -10.47 3.48
C ARG A 59 6.91 -10.62 4.62
N PRO A 60 7.28 -11.86 5.02
CA PRO A 60 8.34 -12.04 5.99
C PRO A 60 9.63 -11.43 5.43
N ALA A 61 10.28 -10.61 6.26
CA ALA A 61 11.54 -9.98 5.88
C ALA A 61 12.51 -11.07 5.39
N PRO A 62 13.17 -10.89 4.24
CA PRO A 62 14.14 -11.87 3.78
C PRO A 62 15.18 -12.04 4.87
N ARG A 63 15.27 -13.25 5.43
CA ARG A 63 16.35 -13.64 6.34
C ARG A 63 17.62 -13.52 5.51
N PHE A 64 18.34 -12.41 5.66
CA PHE A 64 19.59 -12.20 4.96
C PHE A 64 20.48 -13.44 5.18
N GLU A 65 20.62 -14.29 4.17
CA GLU A 65 21.86 -15.03 4.02
C GLU A 65 22.88 -13.97 3.67
N ARG A 66 23.59 -13.52 4.70
CA ARG A 66 24.81 -12.76 4.53
C ARG A 66 25.70 -13.65 3.66
N ARG A 67 25.73 -13.41 2.35
CA ARG A 67 26.85 -13.86 1.52
C ARG A 67 28.05 -13.11 2.07
N ALA A 68 28.66 -13.66 3.12
CA ALA A 68 30.03 -13.39 3.44
C ALA A 68 30.79 -13.95 2.24
N ALA A 69 30.91 -13.14 1.19
CA ALA A 69 31.97 -13.32 0.23
C ALA A 69 33.24 -13.17 1.06
N SER A 70 33.78 -14.30 1.51
CA SER A 70 35.12 -14.39 2.06
C SER A 70 36.02 -13.88 0.95
N ARG A 71 36.45 -12.62 1.06
CA ARG A 71 37.52 -12.09 0.22
C ARG A 71 38.79 -12.77 0.71
N ILE A 72 39.17 -13.85 0.05
CA ILE A 72 40.53 -14.41 0.08
C ILE A 72 41.32 -13.68 -0.99
#